data_AF-C3KQM2-F1
#
_entry.id   AF-C3KQM2-F1
#
_cell.length_a   1.000
_cell.length_b   1.000
_cell.length_c   1.000
_cell.angle_alpha   90.00
_cell.angle_beta   90.00
_cell.angle_gamma   90.00
#
_symmetry.space_group_name_H-M   'P 1'
#
loop_
_entity.id
_entity.type
_entity.pdbx_description
1 polymer ?
#
loop_
_entity_poly.entity_id
_entity_poly.type
_entity_poly.pdbx_seq_one_letter_code
_entity_poly.pdbx_strand_id
1 'polypeptide(L)'
;MQNRRRNGGSRPRPREASELSQVNVAVNARIKEHSDRANVGKDDDWRVPARYEDCEDYAIAKKRELLKCGWPASALLLTVARFPGGGHTVLTVRTSEGDLVLDNQTNAVRDWSRTTPYVYLARQSQLDGSRWELIEGRSWFGVEAALDTAANANILASRAYK
;
A
#
# COMPACT_ATOMS: atom_id res chain seq x y z
N MET A 1 -21.77 20.17 32.95
CA MET A 1 -20.47 19.50 33.16
C MET A 1 -20.01 18.89 31.85
N GLN A 2 -19.06 19.52 31.15
CA GLN A 2 -18.55 19.04 29.87
C GLN A 2 -17.31 18.19 30.15
N ASN A 3 -17.38 16.87 29.93
CA ASN A 3 -16.22 16.01 30.11
C ASN A 3 -15.45 15.90 28.79
N ARG A 4 -14.26 16.50 28.78
CA ARG A 4 -13.38 16.65 27.62
C ARG A 4 -12.93 15.27 27.12
N ARG A 5 -13.20 14.98 25.84
CA ARG A 5 -12.58 13.89 25.10
C ARG A 5 -11.06 14.08 25.12
N ARG A 6 -10.32 13.20 25.80
CA ARG A 6 -8.85 13.20 25.77
C ARG A 6 -8.38 12.72 24.39
N ASN A 7 -8.02 13.67 23.55
CA ASN A 7 -7.19 13.50 22.36
C ASN A 7 -5.74 13.22 22.83
N GLY A 8 -5.13 12.13 22.38
CA GLY A 8 -3.74 11.79 22.70
C GLY A 8 -3.15 10.82 21.67
N GLY A 9 -2.52 11.35 20.62
CA GLY A 9 -1.82 10.57 19.60
C GLY A 9 -0.61 9.85 20.19
N SER A 10 -0.57 8.52 20.12
CA SER A 10 0.44 7.69 20.79
C SER A 10 0.74 6.46 19.94
N ARG A 11 1.95 6.34 19.36
CA ARG A 11 2.50 5.27 18.47
C ARG A 11 1.74 3.92 18.47
N PRO A 12 1.64 3.21 17.31
CA PRO A 12 0.99 1.91 17.22
C PRO A 12 1.51 1.01 18.34
N ARG A 13 0.62 0.21 18.95
CA ARG A 13 0.99 -0.54 20.15
C ARG A 13 2.25 -1.34 19.86
N PRO A 14 3.19 -1.51 20.81
CA PRO A 14 4.48 -2.15 20.54
C PRO A 14 4.37 -3.51 19.83
N ARG A 15 3.32 -4.29 20.16
CA ARG A 15 3.00 -5.55 19.49
C ARG A 15 2.60 -5.36 18.02
N GLU A 16 1.73 -4.40 17.72
CA GLU A 16 1.27 -4.08 16.36
C GLU A 16 2.43 -3.58 15.50
N ALA A 17 3.23 -2.64 16.01
CA ALA A 17 4.41 -2.14 15.32
C ALA A 17 5.42 -3.25 15.01
N SER A 18 5.64 -4.17 15.96
CA SER A 18 6.52 -5.32 15.77
C SER A 18 5.98 -6.26 14.69
N GLU A 19 4.68 -6.59 14.72
CA GLU A 19 4.06 -7.51 13.77
C GLU A 19 4.06 -6.95 12.34
N LEU A 20 3.75 -5.66 12.17
CA LEU A 20 3.84 -4.97 10.89
C LEU A 20 5.26 -5.03 10.30
N SER A 21 6.27 -4.78 11.13
CA SER A 21 7.67 -4.85 10.71
C SER A 21 8.07 -6.27 10.31
N GLN A 22 7.70 -7.27 11.11
CA GLN A 22 7.99 -8.68 10.84
C GLN A 22 7.37 -9.15 9.52
N VAL A 23 6.09 -8.87 9.30
CA VAL A 23 5.41 -9.24 8.04
C VAL A 23 6.04 -8.51 6.86
N ASN A 24 6.33 -7.21 6.99
CA ASN A 24 6.94 -6.44 5.91
C ASN A 24 8.28 -7.04 5.47
N VAL A 25 9.17 -7.33 6.44
CA VAL A 25 10.47 -7.95 6.19
C VAL A 25 10.35 -9.35 5.61
N ALA A 26 9.51 -10.20 6.21
CA ALA A 26 9.36 -11.59 5.80
C ALA A 26 8.84 -11.72 4.37
N VAL A 27 7.81 -10.94 4.01
CA VAL A 27 7.27 -10.93 2.65
C VAL A 27 8.27 -10.35 1.65
N ASN A 28 8.96 -9.26 2.02
CA ASN A 28 9.97 -8.64 1.16
C ASN A 28 11.09 -9.62 0.81
N ALA A 29 11.59 -10.38 1.79
CA ALA A 29 12.62 -11.38 1.58
C ALA A 29 12.12 -12.56 0.73
N ARG A 30 10.94 -13.10 1.06
CA ARG A 30 10.42 -14.31 0.39
C ARG A 30 10.15 -14.08 -1.09
N ILE A 31 9.46 -12.99 -1.45
CA ILE A 31 9.11 -12.76 -2.86
C ILE A 31 10.35 -12.43 -3.69
N LYS A 32 11.29 -11.65 -3.13
CA LYS A 32 12.57 -11.37 -3.78
C LYS A 32 13.34 -12.65 -4.09
N GLU A 33 13.46 -13.56 -3.12
CA GLU A 33 14.13 -14.85 -3.33
C GLU A 33 13.46 -15.67 -4.45
N HIS A 34 12.12 -15.70 -4.49
CA HIS A 34 11.39 -16.40 -5.56
C HIS A 34 11.64 -15.78 -6.94
N SER A 35 11.65 -14.45 -7.04
CA SER A 35 11.95 -13.73 -8.28
C SER A 35 13.37 -14.02 -8.76
N ASP A 36 14.36 -13.88 -7.87
CA ASP A 36 15.76 -14.14 -8.16
C ASP A 36 15.95 -15.56 -8.70
N ARG A 37 15.38 -16.58 -8.02
CA ARG A 37 15.42 -17.99 -8.46
C ARG A 37 14.74 -18.23 -9.81
N ALA A 38 13.66 -17.53 -10.11
CA ALA A 38 12.93 -17.66 -11.38
C ALA A 38 13.68 -17.03 -12.58
N ASN A 39 14.62 -16.13 -12.28
CA ASN A 39 15.44 -15.41 -13.25
C ASN A 39 16.84 -16.02 -13.42
N VAL A 40 17.30 -16.90 -12.53
CA VAL A 40 18.57 -17.64 -12.69
C VAL A 40 18.62 -18.35 -14.05
N GLY A 41 19.58 -17.97 -14.90
CA GLY A 41 19.84 -18.59 -16.21
C GLY A 41 19.02 -18.04 -17.38
N LYS A 42 18.14 -17.06 -17.14
CA LYS A 42 17.63 -16.16 -18.19
C LYS A 42 18.58 -14.96 -18.23
N ASP A 43 18.83 -14.37 -19.39
CA ASP A 43 19.63 -13.13 -19.46
C ASP A 43 18.98 -12.09 -18.53
N ASP A 44 19.62 -11.89 -17.38
CA ASP A 44 19.19 -10.97 -16.34
C ASP A 44 19.49 -9.55 -16.85
N ASP A 45 18.60 -9.00 -17.67
CA ASP A 45 18.70 -7.61 -18.10
C ASP A 45 18.37 -6.72 -16.90
N TRP A 46 19.36 -6.54 -16.03
CA TRP A 46 19.39 -5.65 -14.88
C TRP A 46 19.10 -4.18 -15.23
N ARG A 47 18.96 -3.85 -16.53
CA ARG A 47 18.57 -2.53 -17.03
C ARG A 47 17.06 -2.37 -17.20
N VAL A 48 16.29 -3.45 -17.04
CA VAL A 48 14.83 -3.37 -16.94
C VAL A 48 14.50 -3.22 -15.45
N PRO A 49 14.20 -2.01 -14.95
CA PRO A 49 13.72 -1.87 -13.59
C PRO A 49 12.52 -2.80 -13.43
N ALA A 50 12.49 -3.57 -12.33
CA ALA A 50 11.36 -4.42 -11.94
C ALA A 50 10.08 -3.66 -12.27
N ARG A 51 9.39 -4.10 -13.33
CA ARG A 51 8.27 -3.37 -13.87
C ARG A 51 7.22 -3.30 -12.78
N TYR A 52 6.42 -2.24 -12.82
CA TYR A 52 5.25 -1.96 -12.00
C TYR A 52 4.39 -3.19 -11.60
N GLU A 53 4.44 -4.25 -12.40
CA GLU A 53 3.77 -5.54 -12.28
C GLU A 53 4.19 -6.40 -11.05
N ASP A 54 5.22 -6.05 -10.27
CA ASP A 54 5.62 -6.85 -9.10
C ASP A 54 5.17 -6.30 -7.73
N CYS A 55 4.91 -4.99 -7.61
CA CYS A 55 4.68 -4.35 -6.32
C CYS A 55 3.36 -4.74 -5.65
N GLU A 56 2.34 -5.01 -6.47
CA GLU A 56 1.02 -5.48 -6.05
C GLU A 56 1.08 -6.82 -5.30
N ASP A 57 1.91 -7.76 -5.75
CA ASP A 57 2.07 -9.07 -5.12
C ASP A 57 2.60 -8.95 -3.69
N TYR A 58 3.56 -8.05 -3.46
CA TYR A 58 4.05 -7.77 -2.11
C TYR A 58 2.94 -7.20 -1.24
N ALA A 59 2.17 -6.23 -1.74
CA ALA A 59 1.09 -5.59 -0.99
C ALA A 59 -0.02 -6.59 -0.64
N ILE A 60 -0.43 -7.44 -1.59
CA ILE A 60 -1.43 -8.50 -1.41
C ILE A 60 -0.93 -9.55 -0.40
N ALA A 61 0.31 -10.00 -0.54
CA ALA A 61 0.88 -11.00 0.34
C ALA A 61 0.97 -10.51 1.79
N LYS A 62 1.41 -9.26 2.01
CA LYS A 62 1.42 -8.62 3.34
C LYS A 62 0.01 -8.50 3.91
N LYS A 63 -0.97 -8.08 3.10
CA LYS A 63 -2.37 -7.98 3.52
C LYS A 63 -2.89 -9.35 3.96
N ARG A 64 -2.64 -10.39 3.18
CA ARG A 64 -3.05 -11.77 3.50
C ARG A 64 -2.41 -12.28 4.79
N GLU A 65 -1.15 -11.97 5.04
CA GLU A 65 -0.48 -12.38 6.28
C GLU A 65 -1.01 -11.64 7.50
N LEU A 66 -1.21 -10.32 7.42
CA LEU A 66 -1.79 -9.56 8.53
C LEU A 66 -3.24 -9.98 8.82
N LEU A 67 -4.03 -10.33 7.80
CA LEU A 67 -5.35 -10.94 7.99
C LEU A 67 -5.26 -12.26 8.79
N LYS A 68 -4.27 -13.11 8.50
CA LYS A 68 -4.04 -14.35 9.26
C LYS A 68 -3.59 -14.08 10.70
N CYS A 69 -2.90 -12.96 10.94
CA CYS A 69 -2.54 -12.49 12.28
C CYS A 69 -3.73 -11.86 13.05
N GLY A 70 -4.91 -11.74 12.43
CA GLY A 70 -6.11 -11.24 13.07
C GLY A 70 -6.34 -9.74 12.94
N TRP A 71 -5.60 -9.06 12.05
CA TRP A 71 -5.88 -7.65 11.74
C TRP A 71 -7.24 -7.51 11.05
N PRO A 72 -8.02 -6.47 11.37
CA PRO A 72 -9.29 -6.24 10.70
C PRO A 72 -9.06 -5.88 9.24
N ALA A 73 -9.81 -6.50 8.32
CA ALA A 73 -9.69 -6.24 6.89
C ALA A 73 -9.91 -4.76 6.52
N SER A 74 -10.78 -4.06 7.28
CA SER A 74 -11.03 -2.63 7.14
C SER A 74 -9.82 -1.76 7.47
N ALA A 75 -8.81 -2.28 8.19
CA ALA A 75 -7.57 -1.56 8.42
C ALA A 75 -6.51 -1.82 7.35
N LEU A 76 -6.66 -2.85 6.51
CA LEU A 76 -5.64 -3.30 5.57
C LEU A 76 -6.07 -2.96 4.14
N LEU A 77 -5.58 -1.85 3.61
CA LEU A 77 -6.07 -1.27 2.38
C LEU A 77 -4.97 -1.24 1.33
N LEU A 78 -5.20 -1.87 0.18
CA LEU A 78 -4.31 -1.66 -0.96
C LEU A 78 -4.43 -0.22 -1.44
N THR A 79 -3.29 0.39 -1.76
CA THR A 79 -3.22 1.78 -2.19
C THR A 79 -2.34 1.88 -3.42
N VAL A 80 -2.85 2.58 -4.42
CA VAL A 80 -2.12 2.99 -5.62
C VAL A 80 -1.56 4.39 -5.41
N ALA A 81 -0.29 4.54 -5.70
CA ALA A 81 0.46 5.77 -5.58
C ALA A 81 1.31 6.04 -6.83
N ARG A 82 1.94 7.21 -6.86
CA ARG A 82 2.96 7.60 -7.83
C ARG A 82 4.23 8.00 -7.10
N PHE A 83 5.36 7.64 -7.68
CA PHE A 83 6.69 8.13 -7.32
C PHE A 83 7.45 8.49 -8.61
N PRO A 84 8.65 9.10 -8.54
CA PRO A 84 9.40 9.48 -9.74
C PRO A 84 9.66 8.34 -10.73
N GLY A 85 9.69 7.09 -10.26
CA GLY A 85 9.81 5.89 -11.08
C GLY A 85 8.49 5.33 -11.63
N GLY A 86 7.35 6.02 -11.43
CA GLY A 86 6.02 5.75 -12.00
C GLY A 86 4.95 5.32 -10.98
N GLY A 87 3.99 4.49 -11.41
CA GLY A 87 2.94 3.96 -10.54
C GLY A 87 3.51 3.03 -9.45
N HIS A 88 2.82 2.87 -8.32
CA HIS A 88 3.26 2.00 -7.25
C HIS A 88 2.09 1.48 -6.43
N THR A 89 2.14 0.23 -6.01
CA THR A 89 1.12 -0.36 -5.13
C THR A 89 1.76 -0.69 -3.79
N VAL A 90 1.15 -0.17 -2.72
CA VAL A 90 1.59 -0.39 -1.33
C VAL A 90 0.43 -0.91 -0.49
N LEU A 91 0.75 -1.50 0.65
CA LEU A 91 -0.24 -1.79 1.67
C LEU A 91 -0.30 -0.65 2.68
N THR A 92 -1.48 -0.07 2.82
CA THR A 92 -1.79 0.91 3.87
C THR A 92 -2.45 0.24 5.05
N VAL A 93 -1.95 0.53 6.24
CA VAL A 93 -2.50 0.03 7.49
C VAL A 93 -3.05 1.20 8.29
N ARG A 94 -4.37 1.25 8.42
CA ARG A 94 -5.08 2.24 9.24
C ARG A 94 -4.89 1.88 10.71
N THR A 95 -4.34 2.81 11.49
CA THR A 95 -4.30 2.67 12.95
C THR A 95 -5.08 3.82 13.59
N SER A 96 -5.24 3.77 14.91
CA SER A 96 -5.89 4.85 15.67
C SER A 96 -5.15 6.19 15.62
N GLU A 97 -3.93 6.24 15.09
CA GLU A 97 -3.06 7.41 15.18
C GLU A 97 -2.61 7.95 13.84
N GLY A 98 -2.83 7.18 12.78
CA GLY A 98 -2.38 7.53 11.45
C GLY A 98 -2.32 6.31 10.55
N ASP A 99 -2.04 6.59 9.29
CA ASP A 99 -1.92 5.58 8.27
C ASP A 99 -0.44 5.21 8.15
N LEU A 100 -0.15 3.92 8.22
CA LEU A 100 1.17 3.36 8.00
C LEU A 100 1.25 2.71 6.63
N VAL A 101 2.45 2.64 6.07
CA VAL A 101 2.73 2.10 4.75
C VAL A 101 3.76 0.98 4.87
N LEU A 102 3.39 -0.17 4.33
CA LEU A 102 4.24 -1.33 4.12
C LEU A 102 4.51 -1.46 2.61
N ASP A 103 5.78 -1.52 2.27
CA ASP A 103 6.29 -1.29 0.91
C ASP A 103 7.39 -2.31 0.58
N ASN A 104 7.51 -2.72 -0.68
CA ASN A 104 8.56 -3.63 -1.13
C ASN A 104 9.92 -2.91 -1.31
N GLN A 105 9.92 -1.60 -1.55
CA GLN A 105 11.15 -0.82 -1.72
C GLN A 105 11.91 -0.60 -0.40
N THR A 106 11.28 -0.86 0.74
CA THR A 106 11.93 -0.74 2.05
C THR A 106 11.35 -1.70 3.09
N ASN A 107 12.20 -2.12 4.02
CA ASN A 107 11.76 -2.87 5.20
C ASN A 107 11.18 -1.96 6.30
N ALA A 108 11.40 -0.65 6.23
CA ALA A 108 10.86 0.28 7.22
C ALA A 108 9.33 0.43 7.07
N VAL A 109 8.61 0.33 8.19
CA VAL A 109 7.21 0.75 8.26
C VAL A 109 7.18 2.28 8.28
N ARG A 110 6.58 2.90 7.28
CA ARG A 110 6.59 4.35 7.08
C ARG A 110 5.26 4.98 7.46
N ASP A 111 5.31 6.18 8.01
CA ASP A 111 4.14 7.06 8.14
C ASP A 111 3.76 7.60 6.76
N TRP A 112 2.50 7.40 6.37
CA TRP A 112 1.89 7.82 5.11
C TRP A 112 2.09 9.31 4.81
N SER A 113 1.98 10.16 5.83
CA SER A 113 1.94 11.61 5.64
C SER A 113 3.32 12.26 5.77
N ARG A 114 4.25 11.60 6.48
CA ARG A 114 5.52 12.23 6.90
C ARG A 114 6.75 11.65 6.24
N THR A 115 6.73 10.36 5.90
CA THR A 115 7.98 9.63 5.59
C THR A 115 7.97 8.90 4.27
N THR A 116 6.85 8.89 3.57
CA THR A 116 6.75 8.33 2.22
C THR A 116 6.92 9.41 1.15
N PRO A 117 7.65 9.14 0.05
CA PRO A 117 7.85 10.10 -1.04
C PRO A 117 6.72 10.03 -2.09
N TYR A 118 5.53 9.60 -1.70
CA TYR A 118 4.48 9.17 -2.61
C TYR A 118 3.37 10.21 -2.78
N VAL A 119 2.84 10.25 -4.00
CA VAL A 119 1.58 10.91 -4.32
C VAL A 119 0.50 9.84 -4.41
N TYR A 120 -0.46 9.85 -3.50
CA TYR A 120 -1.46 8.78 -3.40
C TYR A 120 -2.66 9.04 -4.27
N LEU A 121 -3.00 8.08 -5.14
CA LEU A 121 -4.02 8.25 -6.17
C LEU A 121 -5.36 7.67 -5.72
N ALA A 122 -5.35 6.41 -5.30
CA ALA A 122 -6.56 5.69 -4.89
C ALA A 122 -6.25 4.63 -3.84
N ARG A 123 -7.24 4.27 -3.03
CA ARG A 123 -7.12 3.26 -1.98
C ARG A 123 -8.39 2.45 -1.84
N GLN A 124 -8.27 1.19 -1.45
CA GLN A 124 -9.44 0.38 -1.10
C GLN A 124 -10.27 1.01 0.02
N SER A 125 -11.59 0.89 -0.07
CA SER A 125 -12.49 1.39 0.96
C SER A 125 -12.39 0.56 2.23
N GLN A 126 -12.46 1.23 3.38
CA GLN A 126 -12.56 0.57 4.69
C GLN A 126 -13.89 -0.18 4.86
N LEU A 127 -14.95 0.27 4.18
CA LEU A 127 -16.30 -0.30 4.28
C LEU A 127 -16.49 -1.50 3.37
N ASP A 128 -15.81 -1.51 2.22
CA ASP A 128 -15.91 -2.55 1.21
C ASP A 128 -14.59 -2.65 0.44
N GLY A 129 -13.80 -3.69 0.74
CA GLY A 129 -12.49 -3.90 0.13
C GLY A 129 -12.52 -4.19 -1.38
N SER A 130 -13.69 -4.40 -1.98
CA SER A 130 -13.85 -4.50 -3.43
C SER A 130 -13.95 -3.13 -4.13
N ARG A 131 -14.22 -2.07 -3.36
CA ARG A 131 -14.36 -0.71 -3.84
C ARG A 131 -13.10 0.11 -3.56
N TRP A 132 -12.85 1.07 -4.43
CA TRP A 132 -11.76 2.03 -4.29
C TRP A 132 -12.30 3.44 -4.10
N GLU A 133 -11.53 4.26 -3.40
CA GLU A 133 -11.76 5.67 -3.10
C GLU A 133 -10.60 6.49 -3.69
N LEU A 134 -10.91 7.60 -4.36
CA LEU A 134 -9.88 8.54 -4.83
C LEU A 134 -9.30 9.31 -3.64
N ILE A 135 -7.99 9.53 -3.64
CA ILE A 135 -7.31 10.34 -2.62
C ILE A 135 -6.90 11.68 -3.21
N GLU A 136 -6.06 11.68 -4.25
CA GLU A 136 -5.86 12.88 -5.07
C GLU A 136 -6.75 12.87 -6.31
N GLY A 137 -7.52 13.94 -6.46
CA GLY A 137 -8.27 14.24 -7.66
C GLY A 137 -7.47 15.15 -8.60
N ARG A 138 -6.97 14.58 -9.70
CA ARG A 138 -6.54 15.18 -10.99
C ARG A 138 -5.14 14.77 -11.42
N SER A 139 -5.03 14.46 -12.72
CA SER A 139 -3.80 14.37 -13.51
C SER A 139 -3.03 13.03 -13.49
N TRP A 140 -3.74 11.92 -13.64
CA TRP A 140 -3.08 10.65 -14.01
C TRP A 140 -3.07 10.38 -15.53
N PHE A 141 -3.98 10.95 -16.34
CA PHE A 141 -4.07 10.61 -17.78
C PHE A 141 -4.35 11.75 -18.77
N GLY A 142 -4.24 13.04 -18.40
CA GLY A 142 -4.54 14.14 -19.34
C GLY A 142 -5.99 14.16 -19.86
N VAL A 143 -6.85 13.29 -19.36
CA VAL A 143 -8.30 13.32 -19.59
C VAL A 143 -8.92 14.29 -18.60
N GLU A 144 -9.47 15.37 -19.13
CA GLU A 144 -10.39 16.28 -18.45
C GLU A 144 -11.74 15.58 -18.24
N ALA A 145 -11.73 14.44 -17.55
CA ALA A 145 -12.93 13.70 -17.23
C ALA A 145 -13.43 14.21 -15.87
N ALA A 146 -14.48 15.02 -15.90
CA ALA A 146 -15.41 15.10 -14.79
C ALA A 146 -15.65 13.69 -14.26
N LEU A 147 -15.50 13.44 -12.95
CA LEU A 147 -16.09 12.34 -12.17
C LEU A 147 -15.29 12.11 -10.87
N ASP A 148 -15.77 12.74 -9.80
CA ASP A 148 -15.33 12.56 -8.41
C ASP A 148 -16.05 11.35 -7.78
N THR A 149 -15.93 10.16 -8.39
CA THR A 149 -16.77 8.99 -8.04
C THR A 149 -15.97 7.69 -7.86
N ALA A 150 -16.52 6.77 -7.05
CA ALA A 150 -15.94 5.45 -6.80
C ALA A 150 -15.75 4.59 -8.08
N ALA A 151 -16.54 4.85 -9.13
CA ALA A 151 -16.38 4.17 -10.42
C ALA A 151 -15.01 4.50 -11.06
N ASN A 152 -14.57 5.76 -10.96
CA ASN A 152 -13.27 6.18 -11.46
C ASN A 152 -12.12 5.59 -10.65
N ALA A 153 -12.25 5.53 -9.33
CA ALA A 153 -11.26 4.90 -8.47
C ALA A 153 -11.07 3.42 -8.83
N ASN A 154 -12.16 2.69 -9.09
CA ASN A 154 -12.10 1.30 -9.52
C ASN A 154 -11.41 1.14 -10.88
N ILE A 155 -11.66 2.05 -11.84
CA ILE A 155 -10.97 2.04 -13.14
C ILE A 155 -9.48 2.28 -12.97
N LEU A 156 -9.09 3.28 -12.17
CA LEU A 156 -7.68 3.58 -11.88
C LEU A 156 -6.99 2.40 -11.22
N ALA A 157 -7.61 1.83 -10.18
CA ALA A 157 -7.07 0.68 -9.49
C ALA A 157 -6.96 -0.55 -10.40
N SER A 158 -7.99 -0.85 -11.19
CA SER A 158 -7.96 -1.99 -12.13
C SER A 158 -6.92 -1.87 -13.24
N ARG A 159 -6.41 -0.66 -13.53
CA ARG A 159 -5.31 -0.42 -14.48
C ARG A 159 -3.93 -0.39 -13.83
N ALA A 160 -3.87 -0.15 -12.52
CA ALA A 160 -2.63 -0.16 -11.74
C ALA A 160 -2.39 -1.49 -11.01
N TYR A 161 -3.38 -2.39 -11.03
CA TYR A 161 -3.43 -3.71 -10.39
C TYR A 161 -3.55 -4.84 -11.44
N LYS A 162 -3.11 -4.59 -12.68
CA LYS A 162 -3.16 -5.49 -13.84
C LYS A 162 -1.97 -5.21 -14.74
#